data_AF-A0A1B3MYW3-F1
#
_entry.id   AF-A0A1B3MYW3-F1
#
_cell.length_a   1.000
_cell.length_b   1.000
_cell.length_c   1.000
_cell.angle_alpha   90.00
_cell.angle_beta   90.00
_cell.angle_gamma   90.00
#
_symmetry.space_group_name_H-M   'P 1'
#
loop_
_entity.id
_entity.type
_entity.pdbx_description
1 polymer ?
#
loop_
_entity_poly.entity_id
_entity_poly.type
_entity_poly.pdbx_seq_one_letter_code
_entity_poly.pdbx_strand_id
1 'polypeptide(L)' 'MGDVINLRQARKAKARDDKAQQAEANRAKFGRTKAQRQADDTQRARQEAAVDAAYREDRTPE' A
#
# COMPACT_ATOMS: atom_id res chain seq x y z
N MET A 1 0.97 33.84 -32.78
CA MET A 1 -0.07 33.02 -32.11
C MET A 1 0.66 32.17 -31.09
N GLY A 2 0.74 32.62 -29.84
CA GLY A 2 1.47 31.89 -28.80
C GLY A 2 0.52 30.94 -28.08
N ASP A 3 0.82 29.65 -28.09
CA ASP A 3 0.02 28.65 -27.37
C ASP A 3 0.08 28.94 -25.87
N VAL A 4 -1.07 29.35 -25.30
CA VAL A 4 -1.20 29.57 -23.86
C VAL A 4 -1.33 28.20 -23.19
N ILE A 5 -0.20 27.66 -22.74
CA ILE A 5 -0.17 26.37 -22.06
C ILE A 5 -0.57 26.54 -20.59
N ASN A 6 -1.55 25.76 -20.13
CA ASN A 6 -1.94 25.77 -18.74
C ASN A 6 -0.89 25.06 -17.86
N LEU A 7 -0.02 25.86 -17.23
CA LEU A 7 1.05 25.36 -16.36
C LEU A 7 0.55 24.56 -15.16
N ARG A 8 -0.68 24.79 -14.67
CA ARG A 8 -1.27 24.00 -13.58
C ARG A 8 -1.56 22.57 -14.05
N GLN A 9 -2.11 22.40 -15.25
CA GLN A 9 -2.36 21.07 -15.81
C GLN A 9 -1.05 20.33 -16.10
N ALA A 10 -0.06 21.03 -16.67
CA ALA A 10 1.28 20.45 -16.90
C ALA A 10 1.94 19.98 -15.59
N ARG A 11 1.91 20.80 -14.53
CA ARG A 11 2.41 20.41 -13.20
C ARG A 11 1.66 19.22 -12.62
N LYS A 12 0.34 19.15 -12.79
CA LYS A 12 -0.48 18.03 -12.33
C LYS A 12 -0.19 16.73 -13.09
N ALA A 13 0.10 16.81 -14.39
CA ALA A 13 0.54 15.66 -15.18
C ALA A 13 1.88 15.13 -14.64
N LYS A 14 2.89 16.01 -14.54
CA LYS A 14 4.21 15.66 -14.00
C LYS A 14 4.13 15.01 -12.60
N ALA A 15 3.33 15.59 -11.70
CA ALA A 15 3.15 15.04 -10.36
C ALA A 15 2.46 13.65 -10.34
N ARG A 16 1.65 13.32 -11.35
CA ARG A 16 1.08 11.97 -11.50
C ARG A 16 2.13 10.99 -12.01
N ASP A 17 2.94 11.40 -12.97
CA ASP A 17 4.00 10.57 -13.54
C ASP A 17 5.08 10.26 -12.49
N ASP A 18 5.51 11.26 -11.72
CA ASP A 18 6.48 11.08 -10.62
C ASP A 18 5.96 10.07 -9.58
N LYS A 19 4.66 10.13 -9.25
CA LYS A 19 4.02 9.17 -8.34
C LYS A 19 3.98 7.76 -8.93
N ALA A 20 3.73 7.62 -10.23
CA ALA A 20 3.72 6.33 -10.90
C ALA A 20 5.12 5.70 -10.89
N GLN A 21 6.17 6.48 -11.18
CA GLN A 21 7.55 6.02 -11.11
C GLN A 21 7.98 5.62 -9.70
N GLN A 22 7.62 6.40 -8.68
CA GLN A 22 7.86 6.02 -7.28
C GLN A 22 7.14 4.73 -6.90
N ALA A 23 5.89 4.54 -7.37
CA ALA A 23 5.15 3.31 -7.13
C ALA A 23 5.83 2.10 -7.78
N GLU A 24 6.33 2.24 -9.01
CA GLU A 24 7.09 1.20 -9.71
C GLU A 24 8.42 0.89 -9.02
N ALA A 25 9.19 1.92 -8.64
CA ALA A 25 10.42 1.76 -7.87
C ALA A 25 10.15 1.05 -6.52
N ASN A 26 9.04 1.36 -5.86
CA ASN A 26 8.66 0.69 -4.61
C ASN A 26 8.23 -0.77 -4.85
N ARG A 27 7.57 -1.09 -5.97
CA ARG A 27 7.29 -2.48 -6.36
C ARG A 27 8.57 -3.27 -6.59
N ALA A 28 9.54 -2.69 -7.29
CA ALA A 28 10.83 -3.31 -7.55
C ALA A 28 11.66 -3.48 -6.27
N LYS A 29 11.73 -2.44 -5.42
CA LYS A 29 12.55 -2.44 -4.19
C LYS A 29 12.01 -3.35 -3.10
N PHE A 30 10.70 -3.33 -2.88
CA PHE A 30 10.10 -4.02 -1.74
C PHE A 30 9.42 -5.34 -2.15
N GLY A 31 9.29 -5.62 -3.45
CA GLY A 31 8.68 -6.84 -4.00
C GLY A 31 7.17 -6.98 -3.74
N ARG A 32 6.62 -6.22 -2.79
CA ARG A 32 5.22 -6.26 -2.36
C ARG A 32 4.58 -4.88 -2.47
N THR A 33 3.42 -4.85 -3.11
CA THR A 33 2.55 -3.67 -3.17
C THR A 33 1.89 -3.39 -1.82
N LYS A 34 1.38 -2.17 -1.61
CA LYS A 34 0.56 -1.84 -0.43
C LYS A 34 -0.64 -2.78 -0.29
N ALA A 35 -1.30 -3.11 -1.39
CA ALA A 35 -2.45 -4.01 -1.40
C ALA A 35 -2.07 -5.43 -0.95
N GLN A 36 -0.94 -5.96 -1.42
CA GLN A 36 -0.43 -7.27 -0.99
C GLN A 36 -0.08 -7.27 0.51
N ARG A 37 0.61 -6.24 1.00
CA ARG A 37 0.89 -6.13 2.44
C ARG A 37 -0.39 -6.12 3.28
N GLN A 38 -1.38 -5.34 2.86
CA GLN A 38 -2.63 -5.25 3.58
C GLN A 38 -3.44 -6.56 3.54
N ALA A 39 -3.37 -7.29 2.42
CA ALA A 39 -3.96 -8.62 2.33
C ALA A 39 -3.24 -9.61 3.27
N ASP A 40 -1.91 -9.62 3.28
CA ASP A 40 -1.11 -10.45 4.20
C ASP A 40 -1.42 -10.12 5.66
N ASP A 41 -1.45 -8.84 6.03
CA ASP A 41 -1.76 -8.39 7.40
C ASP A 41 -3.17 -8.85 7.82
N THR A 42 -4.15 -8.74 6.91
CA THR A 42 -5.52 -9.22 7.16
C THR A 42 -5.57 -10.74 7.33
N GLN A 43 -4.81 -11.48 6.52
CA GLN A 43 -4.71 -12.94 6.63
C GLN A 43 -4.05 -13.34 7.96
N ARG A 44 -2.98 -12.66 8.37
CA ARG A 44 -2.31 -12.89 9.66
C ARG A 44 -3.25 -12.60 10.82
N ALA A 45 -3.96 -11.46 10.81
CA ALA A 45 -4.93 -11.13 11.86
C ALA A 45 -6.06 -12.16 11.96
N ARG A 46 -6.53 -12.70 10.84
CA ARG A 46 -7.53 -13.79 10.84
C ARG A 46 -6.97 -15.09 11.39
N GLN A 47 -5.73 -15.43 11.06
CA GLN A 47 -5.07 -16.62 11.59
C GLN A 47 -4.84 -16.49 13.10
N GLU A 48 -4.37 -15.33 13.57
CA GLU A 48 -4.21 -15.01 14.98
C GLU A 48 -5.55 -15.11 15.72
N ALA A 49 -6.61 -14.48 15.20
CA ALA A 49 -7.94 -14.57 15.79
C ALA A 49 -8.51 -16.00 15.80
N ALA A 50 -8.26 -16.80 14.76
CA ALA A 50 -8.70 -18.19 14.70
C ALA A 50 -7.95 -19.06 15.71
N VAL A 51 -6.65 -18.81 15.90
CA VAL A 51 -5.82 -19.48 16.90
C VAL A 51 -6.29 -19.08 18.30
N ASP A 52 -6.46 -17.80 18.58
CA ASP A 52 -6.91 -17.30 19.88
C ASP A 52 -8.31 -17.81 20.23
N ALA A 53 -9.25 -17.87 19.27
CA ALA A 53 -10.57 -18.46 19.49
C ALA A 53 -10.53 -19.98 19.75
N ALA A 54 -9.47 -20.67 19.32
CA ALA A 54 -9.27 -22.09 19.56
C ALA A 54 -8.59 -22.39 20.91
N TYR A 55 -8.03 -21.39 21.59
CA TYR A 55 -7.48 -21.55 22.94
C TYR A 55 -8.64 -21.70 23.96
N ARG A 56 -8.53 -22.71 24.84
CA ARG A 56 -9.51 -22.98 25.91
C ARG A 56 -9.19 -22.26 27.23
N GLU A 57 -7.99 -21.73 27.37
CA GLU A 57 -7.56 -20.88 28.48
C GLU A 57 -7.24 -19.51 27.90
N ASP A 58 -7.69 -18.43 28.57
CA ASP A 58 -7.43 -17.07 28.14
C ASP A 58 -5.92 -16.89 27.95
N ARG A 59 -5.50 -16.72 26.70
CA ARG A 59 -4.10 -16.46 26.36
C ARG A 59 -3.79 -15.05 26.82
N THR A 60 -3.42 -14.91 28.09
CA THR A 60 -2.84 -13.68 28.63
C THR A 60 -1.43 -13.53 28.03
N PRO A 61 -1.15 -12.52 27.22
CA PRO A 61 0.22 -12.24 26.81
C PRO A 61 0.99 -11.66 28.01
N GLU A 62 2.17 -12.22 28.34
CA GLU A 62 3.19 -11.55 29.18
C GLU A 62 3.89 -10.43 28.40
#